data_AF-A0A1J3JFQ8-F1
#
_entry.id   AF-A0A1J3JFQ8-F1
#
_cell.length_a   1.000
_cell.length_b   1.000
_cell.length_c   1.000
_cell.angle_alpha   90.00
_cell.angle_beta   90.00
_cell.angle_gamma   90.00
#
_symmetry.space_group_name_H-M   'P 1'
#
loop_
_entity.id
_entity.type
_entity.pdbx_description
1 polymer ?
#
loop_
_entity_poly.entity_id
_entity_poly.type
_entity_poly.pdbx_seq_one_letter_code
_entity_poly.pdbx_strand_id
1 'polypeptide(L)'
;FSEDWSSCQTNILGEKMFIHPRHDKEMRPHQIEGFGFLCNNLGANKPGGCILAHAPGSGKTFLLISFMQSFMAMDPQAKPLIVLPKGI
;
A
#
# COMPACT_ATOMS: atom_id res chain seq x y z
N PHE A 1 13.80 29.58 3.39
CA PHE A 1 13.17 28.73 2.38
C PHE A 1 12.17 27.85 3.10
N SER A 2 10.93 28.36 3.22
CA SER A 2 9.83 27.67 3.88
C SER A 2 9.06 26.97 2.77
N GLU A 3 9.26 25.66 2.62
CA GLU A 3 8.41 24.86 1.76
C GLU A 3 7.15 24.47 2.52
N ASP A 4 6.05 24.85 1.90
CA ASP A 4 4.70 24.88 2.43
C ASP A 4 4.17 23.44 2.56
N TRP A 5 4.16 22.90 3.77
CA TRP A 5 3.54 21.59 4.10
C TRP A 5 2.01 21.61 3.97
N SER A 6 1.42 22.73 3.56
CA SER A 6 -0.03 22.96 3.52
C SER A 6 -0.73 22.35 2.29
N SER A 7 0.00 21.81 1.30
CA SER A 7 -0.62 21.21 0.10
C SER A 7 -1.11 19.76 0.27
N CYS A 8 -0.90 19.12 1.44
CA CYS A 8 -1.30 17.73 1.66
C CYS A 8 -2.77 17.53 2.09
N GLN A 9 -3.59 18.58 2.09
CA GLN A 9 -5.00 18.54 2.53
C GLN A 9 -5.99 17.83 1.58
N THR A 10 -5.57 16.80 0.81
CA THR A 10 -6.51 16.01 -0.02
C THR A 10 -6.29 14.49 0.03
N ASN A 11 -5.81 13.92 1.16
CA ASN A 11 -5.66 12.46 1.33
C ASN A 11 -6.81 11.80 2.11
N ILE A 12 -8.06 12.22 1.88
CA ILE A 12 -9.25 11.68 2.58
C ILE A 12 -9.48 10.17 2.30
N LEU A 13 -8.87 9.60 1.25
CA LEU A 13 -8.97 8.17 0.93
C LEU A 13 -7.85 7.30 1.54
N GLY A 14 -6.66 7.84 1.77
CA GLY A 14 -5.56 7.13 2.43
C GLY A 14 -5.90 6.76 3.90
N GLU A 15 -6.75 7.57 4.53
CA GLU A 15 -7.28 7.34 5.89
C GLU A 15 -8.31 6.20 5.99
N LYS A 16 -8.80 5.65 4.87
CA LYS A 16 -9.77 4.54 4.88
C LYS A 16 -9.14 3.14 4.80
N MET A 17 -7.85 3.06 4.48
CA MET A 17 -7.18 1.78 4.27
C MET A 17 -6.38 1.38 5.50
N PHE A 18 -6.92 0.41 6.25
CA PHE A 18 -6.29 -0.13 7.46
C PHE A 18 -5.69 -1.50 7.21
N ILE A 19 -4.58 -1.82 7.88
CA ILE A 19 -4.02 -3.17 7.85
C ILE A 19 -5.03 -4.13 8.48
N HIS A 20 -5.35 -5.22 7.79
CA HIS A 20 -6.23 -6.24 8.35
C HIS A 20 -5.64 -6.80 9.66
N PRO A 21 -6.41 -6.99 10.74
CA PRO A 21 -5.87 -7.37 12.06
C PRO A 21 -5.02 -8.65 12.07
N ARG A 22 -5.29 -9.59 11.15
CA ARG A 22 -4.46 -10.81 11.00
C ARG A 22 -3.06 -10.49 10.47
N HIS A 23 -2.95 -9.54 9.55
CA HIS A 23 -1.68 -9.18 8.93
C HIS A 23 -0.86 -8.28 9.85
N ASP A 24 -1.52 -7.37 10.57
CA ASP A 24 -0.87 -6.47 11.52
C ASP A 24 -0.07 -7.21 12.60
N LYS A 25 -0.60 -8.35 13.09
CA LYS A 25 0.09 -9.22 14.05
C LYS A 25 1.39 -9.84 13.53
N GLU A 26 1.51 -10.00 12.23
CA GLU A 26 2.65 -10.68 11.58
C GLU A 26 3.63 -9.68 10.93
N MET A 27 3.19 -8.44 10.70
CA MET A 27 3.99 -7.44 10.02
C MET A 27 5.17 -6.99 10.87
N ARG A 28 6.33 -6.88 10.21
CA ARG A 28 7.51 -6.22 10.76
C ARG A 28 7.39 -4.69 10.59
N PRO A 29 8.12 -3.88 11.38
CA PRO A 29 8.05 -2.42 11.30
C PRO A 29 8.23 -1.86 9.88
N HIS A 30 9.22 -2.38 9.13
CA HIS A 30 9.47 -1.95 7.75
C HIS A 30 8.32 -2.31 6.79
N GLN A 31 7.53 -3.32 7.09
CA GLN A 31 6.34 -3.68 6.30
C GLN A 31 5.16 -2.77 6.63
N ILE A 32 5.02 -2.34 7.89
CA ILE A 32 4.02 -1.34 8.28
C ILE A 32 4.29 -0.01 7.57
N GLU A 33 5.55 0.43 7.55
CA GLU A 33 5.99 1.60 6.78
C GLU A 33 5.73 1.42 5.29
N GLY A 34 6.08 0.24 4.75
CA GLY A 34 5.80 -0.11 3.35
C GLY A 34 4.31 -0.10 3.02
N PHE A 35 3.45 -0.49 3.94
CA PHE A 35 1.99 -0.46 3.75
C PHE A 35 1.50 0.97 3.67
N GLY A 36 1.93 1.84 4.59
CA GLY A 36 1.63 3.27 4.55
C GLY A 36 2.11 3.94 3.26
N PHE A 37 3.30 3.57 2.79
CA PHE A 37 3.82 4.01 1.49
C PHE A 37 2.89 3.60 0.34
N LEU A 38 2.40 2.36 0.31
CA LEU A 38 1.44 1.91 -0.71
C LEU A 38 0.11 2.68 -0.62
N CYS A 39 -0.45 2.87 0.57
CA CYS A 39 -1.69 3.65 0.77
C CYS A 39 -1.56 5.07 0.20
N ASN A 40 -0.45 5.74 0.49
CA ASN A 40 -0.24 7.13 0.07
C ASN A 40 -0.06 7.29 -1.44
N ASN A 41 0.48 6.27 -2.13
CA ASN A 41 0.78 6.34 -3.56
C ASN A 41 -0.32 5.73 -4.45
N LEU A 42 -1.04 4.73 -3.95
CA LEU A 42 -2.04 3.97 -4.70
C LEU A 42 -3.48 4.22 -4.23
N GLY A 43 -3.68 4.53 -2.96
CA GLY A 43 -5.01 4.79 -2.36
C GLY A 43 -5.39 6.27 -2.31
N ALA A 44 -4.55 7.18 -2.81
CA ALA A 44 -4.83 8.61 -2.83
C ALA A 44 -5.86 8.98 -3.92
N ASN A 45 -6.47 10.17 -3.79
CA ASN A 45 -7.43 10.71 -4.77
C ASN A 45 -6.84 10.84 -6.19
N LYS A 46 -5.53 11.04 -6.30
CA LYS A 46 -4.79 11.10 -7.57
C LYS A 46 -3.59 10.15 -7.48
N PRO A 47 -3.77 8.86 -7.75
CA PRO A 47 -2.71 7.87 -7.58
C PRO A 47 -1.63 8.04 -8.66
N GLY A 48 -0.37 7.93 -8.26
CA GLY A 48 0.80 8.06 -9.16
C GLY A 48 1.45 6.72 -9.53
N GLY A 49 1.18 5.66 -8.75
CA GLY A 49 1.90 4.39 -8.84
C GLY A 49 3.07 4.31 -7.86
N CYS A 50 3.69 3.14 -7.76
CA CYS A 50 4.82 2.92 -6.84
C CYS A 50 5.74 1.78 -7.30
N ILE A 51 6.99 1.82 -6.85
CA ILE A 51 7.97 0.73 -7.04
C ILE A 51 8.43 0.25 -5.65
N LEU A 52 8.19 -1.03 -5.34
CA LEU A 52 8.69 -1.65 -4.12
C LEU A 52 10.06 -2.30 -4.36
N ALA A 53 11.13 -1.52 -4.25
CA ALA A 53 12.50 -1.94 -4.52
C ALA A 53 13.25 -2.55 -3.30
N HIS A 54 12.53 -3.01 -2.27
CA HIS A 54 13.17 -3.63 -1.10
C HIS A 54 13.93 -4.92 -1.45
N ALA A 55 14.93 -5.24 -0.63
CA ALA A 55 15.77 -6.43 -0.77
C ALA A 55 14.95 -7.74 -0.93
N PRO A 56 15.45 -8.74 -1.66
CA PRO A 56 14.86 -10.08 -1.72
C PRO A 56 14.62 -10.66 -0.32
N GLY A 57 13.54 -11.43 -0.14
CA GLY A 57 13.20 -12.02 1.16
C GLY A 57 12.55 -11.07 2.18
N SER A 58 12.42 -9.77 1.90
CA SER A 58 11.81 -8.79 2.83
C SER A 58 10.30 -8.93 3.05
N GLY A 59 9.66 -9.94 2.46
CA GLY A 59 8.22 -10.19 2.58
C GLY A 59 7.34 -9.26 1.74
N LYS A 60 7.83 -8.75 0.60
CA LYS A 60 7.05 -7.89 -0.33
C LYS A 60 5.75 -8.53 -0.80
N THR A 61 5.73 -9.84 -1.04
CA THR A 61 4.52 -10.56 -1.46
C THR A 61 3.44 -10.47 -0.39
N PHE A 62 3.80 -10.70 0.88
CA PHE A 62 2.90 -10.55 2.01
C PHE A 62 2.41 -9.10 2.17
N LEU A 63 3.31 -8.12 1.97
CA LEU A 63 2.98 -6.71 1.97
C LEU A 63 1.95 -6.35 0.89
N LEU A 64 2.16 -6.79 -0.36
CA LEU A 64 1.24 -6.58 -1.47
C LEU A 64 -0.12 -7.24 -1.23
N ILE A 65 -0.15 -8.48 -0.73
CA ILE A 65 -1.39 -9.17 -0.37
C ILE A 65 -2.16 -8.40 0.69
N SER A 66 -1.46 -7.88 1.70
CA SER A 66 -2.06 -7.09 2.76
C SER A 66 -2.67 -5.80 2.24
N PHE A 67 -1.96 -5.09 1.38
CA PHE A 67 -2.46 -3.90 0.70
C PHE A 67 -3.70 -4.22 -0.14
N MET A 68 -3.67 -5.26 -0.97
CA MET A 68 -4.79 -5.63 -1.83
C MET A 68 -6.04 -5.97 -1.02
N GLN A 69 -5.90 -6.68 0.11
CA GLN A 69 -7.04 -6.97 0.97
C GLN A 69 -7.69 -5.68 1.50
N SER A 70 -6.90 -4.72 1.96
CA SER A 70 -7.41 -3.45 2.46
C SER A 70 -8.01 -2.59 1.34
N PHE A 71 -7.39 -2.60 0.16
CA PHE A 71 -7.86 -1.87 -1.03
C PHE A 71 -9.21 -2.41 -1.52
N MET A 72 -9.38 -3.72 -1.63
CA MET A 72 -10.65 -4.33 -2.03
C MET A 72 -11.76 -4.18 -0.97
N ALA A 73 -11.41 -4.08 0.31
CA ALA A 73 -12.39 -3.78 1.36
C ALA A 73 -12.91 -2.34 1.25
N MET A 74 -12.06 -1.42 0.79
CA MET A 74 -12.41 -0.02 0.54
C MET A 74 -13.22 0.16 -0.75
N ASP A 75 -12.85 -0.55 -1.83
CA ASP A 75 -13.57 -0.56 -3.10
C ASP A 75 -14.01 -1.99 -3.48
N PRO A 76 -15.27 -2.37 -3.18
CA PRO A 76 -15.81 -3.68 -3.53
C PRO A 76 -15.87 -3.98 -5.04
N GLN A 77 -15.73 -2.97 -5.90
CA GLN A 77 -15.70 -3.16 -7.36
C GLN A 77 -14.28 -3.37 -7.89
N ALA A 78 -13.24 -3.23 -7.05
CA ALA A 78 -11.86 -3.41 -7.43
C ALA A 78 -11.59 -4.81 -8.01
N LYS A 79 -10.84 -4.86 -9.11
CA LYS A 79 -10.44 -6.10 -9.81
C LYS A 79 -8.92 -6.10 -10.03
N PRO A 80 -8.11 -6.41 -9.00
CA PRO A 80 -6.66 -6.37 -9.11
C PRO A 80 -6.14 -7.43 -10.10
N LEU A 81 -5.17 -7.03 -10.92
CA LEU A 81 -4.43 -7.94 -11.82
C LEU A 81 -3.00 -8.09 -11.31
N ILE A 82 -2.61 -9.32 -10.96
CA ILE A 82 -1.24 -9.63 -10.56
C ILE A 82 -0.56 -10.34 -11.72
N VAL A 83 0.49 -9.72 -12.25
CA VAL A 83 1.32 -10.33 -13.30
C VAL A 83 2.59 -10.85 -12.65
N LEU A 84 2.87 -12.13 -12.82
CA LEU A 84 4.09 -12.78 -12.36
C LEU A 84 4.87 -13.34 -13.56
N PRO A 85 6.21 -13.41 -13.48
CA PRO A 85 6.99 -14.21 -14.41
C PRO A 85 6.49 -15.65 -14.42
N LYS A 86 6.60 -16.32 -15.57
CA LYS A 86 6.41 -17.78 -15.63
C LYS A 86 7.47 -18.43 -14.73
N GLY A 87 7.04 -19.33 -13.84
CA GLY A 87 7.97 -20.10 -13.02
C GLY A 87 8.95 -20.91 -13.89
N ILE A 88 10.15 -21.15 -13.36
CA ILE A 88 11.07 -22.18 -13.86
C ILE A 88 10.66 -23.52 -13.27
#